data_AF-A0A3B9IZM9-F1
#
_entry.id   AF-A0A3B9IZM9-F1
#
_cell.length_a   1.000
_cell.length_b   1.000
_cell.length_c   1.000
_cell.angle_alpha   90.00
_cell.angle_beta   90.00
_cell.angle_gamma   90.00
#
_symmetry.space_group_name_H-M   'P 1'
#
loop_
_entity.id
_entity.type
_entity.pdbx_description
1 polymer ?
#
loop_
_entity_poly.entity_id
_entity_poly.type
_entity_poly.pdbx_seq_one_letter_code
_entity_poly.pdbx_strand_id
1 'polypeptide(L)'
;MSTLKDAKIGETVKVVRLHGEGALRQHFLDMGIIPGTDITIVKYAPMGDPVELRLHGYELTLRLEDAAKIDVLPSENSHGQNENKKRRSKTEHPRIGEQNDEISTDRKLTFALVGNQNSGKTTLFNRLTGSNQHVGNFPGVTVDRKDGAIKGYPNTLITDLPGIYSMSPYSSEEIVSRNFVLDEKPDAIINIIDVTNIERNLYLTMQLLELDIPVVVALNMMDELTANGGNVDINKMEELLGTPVVPISAAKNEGIEELVGHAINIAANNEKPRRQDFCEKDKNGGAVHRCLHAIAHLIEDHSERTGIPIRFAASKIIEGDSLIIEKLGLDKNELETMEHIVTQLETERSLDRSASIADMRFSYIMKLCSETVKKPQESREHIRSKKIDS
;
A
#
# COMPACT_ATOMS: atom_id res chain seq x y z
N MET A 1 22.56 22.78 5.10
CA MET A 1 21.62 22.26 4.08
C MET A 1 20.25 22.80 4.44
N SER A 2 19.42 23.12 3.44
CA SER A 2 18.04 23.53 3.68
C SER A 2 17.19 22.30 4.03
N THR A 3 16.19 22.48 4.87
CA THR A 3 15.22 21.42 5.19
C THR A 3 13.93 21.62 4.41
N LEU A 4 13.09 20.59 4.34
CA LEU A 4 11.79 20.68 3.68
C LEU A 4 10.89 21.76 4.32
N LYS A 5 11.07 22.04 5.62
CA LYS A 5 10.39 23.14 6.32
C LYS A 5 10.71 24.51 5.74
N ASP A 6 11.90 24.70 5.16
CA ASP A 6 12.38 25.98 4.66
C ASP A 6 11.95 26.27 3.21
N ALA A 7 11.40 25.27 2.52
CA ALA A 7 10.93 25.39 1.14
C ALA A 7 9.68 26.28 1.06
N LYS A 8 9.54 27.05 -0.02
CA LYS A 8 8.42 27.99 -0.20
C LYS A 8 7.26 27.33 -0.92
N ILE A 9 6.05 27.87 -0.73
CA ILE A 9 4.87 27.48 -1.50
C ILE A 9 5.16 27.57 -3.00
N GLY A 10 4.87 26.49 -3.74
CA GLY A 10 5.14 26.36 -5.17
C GLY A 10 6.57 25.96 -5.52
N GLU A 11 7.49 25.91 -4.55
CA GLU A 11 8.86 25.44 -4.77
C GLU A 11 8.88 23.91 -4.88
N THR A 12 9.65 23.42 -5.85
CA THR A 12 9.98 21.99 -5.96
C THR A 12 11.40 21.78 -5.45
N VAL A 13 11.54 20.86 -4.51
CA VAL A 13 12.82 20.51 -3.88
C VAL A 13 13.07 19.01 -3.99
N LYS A 14 14.32 18.60 -4.10
CA LYS A 14 14.74 17.20 -4.17
C LYS A 14 15.20 16.74 -2.79
N VAL A 15 14.66 15.61 -2.33
CA VAL A 15 15.08 14.96 -1.08
C VAL A 15 16.53 14.50 -1.22
N VAL A 16 17.39 14.91 -0.29
CA VAL A 16 18.80 14.48 -0.25
C VAL A 16 19.00 13.44 0.85
N ARG A 17 18.45 13.71 2.03
CA ARG A 17 18.65 12.88 3.21
C ARG A 17 17.47 12.97 4.15
N LEU A 18 17.15 11.85 4.78
CA LEU A 18 16.19 11.78 5.87
C LEU A 18 16.95 11.65 7.18
N HIS A 19 16.63 12.50 8.14
CA HIS A 19 17.06 12.41 9.53
C HIS A 19 15.99 11.69 10.35
N GLY A 20 16.42 10.96 11.36
CA GLY A 20 15.58 10.07 12.16
C GLY A 20 16.05 8.63 12.06
N GLU A 21 15.80 7.88 13.14
CA GLU A 21 16.18 6.48 13.29
C GLU A 21 14.94 5.61 13.51
N GLY A 22 15.06 4.33 13.19
CA GLY A 22 14.01 3.34 13.39
C GLY A 22 12.70 3.68 12.68
N ALA A 23 11.60 3.63 13.42
CA ALA A 23 10.26 3.61 12.87
C ALA A 23 9.87 4.91 12.13
N LEU A 24 10.33 6.09 12.58
CA LEU A 24 10.00 7.37 11.93
C LEU A 24 10.62 7.47 10.53
N ARG A 25 11.87 7.02 10.38
CA ARG A 25 12.53 6.97 9.07
C ARG A 25 11.76 6.06 8.12
N GLN A 26 11.41 4.86 8.60
CA GLN A 26 10.63 3.90 7.82
C GLN A 26 9.29 4.50 7.38
N HIS A 27 8.62 5.23 8.28
CA HIS A 27 7.38 5.94 7.96
C HIS A 27 7.53 6.96 6.82
N PHE A 28 8.61 7.75 6.79
CA PHE A 28 8.89 8.66 5.66
C PHE A 28 9.08 7.91 4.34
N LEU A 29 9.84 6.81 4.37
CA LEU A 29 10.10 5.99 3.19
C LEU A 29 8.83 5.33 2.68
N ASP A 30 8.01 4.80 3.59
CA ASP A 30 6.71 4.25 3.26
C ASP A 30 5.84 5.33 2.60
N MET A 31 5.85 6.57 3.11
CA MET A 31 5.18 7.73 2.50
C MET A 31 5.75 8.19 1.15
N GLY A 32 6.80 7.55 0.64
CA GLY A 32 7.43 7.87 -0.64
C GLY A 32 8.44 9.01 -0.59
N ILE A 33 8.75 9.51 0.60
CA ILE A 33 9.78 10.52 0.82
C ILE A 33 11.13 9.80 0.82
N ILE A 34 11.67 9.51 -0.37
CA ILE A 34 12.90 8.74 -0.59
C ILE A 34 13.99 9.67 -1.14
N PRO A 35 15.27 9.52 -0.75
CA PRO A 35 16.36 10.28 -1.38
C PRO A 35 16.30 10.23 -2.92
N GLY A 36 16.37 11.40 -3.56
CA GLY A 36 16.21 11.59 -4.99
C GLY A 36 14.81 12.03 -5.43
N THR A 37 13.78 11.85 -4.60
CA THR A 37 12.39 12.22 -4.89
C THR A 37 12.22 13.74 -4.95
N ASP A 38 11.50 14.21 -5.97
CA ASP A 38 11.09 15.61 -6.07
C ASP A 38 9.76 15.83 -5.30
N ILE A 39 9.74 16.84 -4.43
CA ILE A 39 8.61 17.23 -3.60
C ILE A 39 8.26 18.68 -3.92
N THR A 40 6.99 18.94 -4.19
CA THR A 40 6.49 20.31 -4.38
C THR A 40 5.68 20.75 -3.17
N ILE A 41 5.97 21.92 -2.60
CA ILE A 41 5.17 22.47 -1.50
C ILE A 41 3.88 23.05 -2.07
N VAL A 42 2.73 22.53 -1.63
CA VAL A 42 1.41 22.94 -2.11
C VAL A 42 0.90 24.14 -1.32
N LYS A 43 0.85 24.02 0.01
CA LYS A 43 0.44 25.10 0.92
C LYS A 43 0.86 24.79 2.36
N TYR A 44 0.75 25.80 3.21
CA TYR A 44 0.78 25.63 4.67
C TYR A 44 -0.63 25.81 5.22
N ALA A 45 -0.97 25.08 6.28
CA ALA A 45 -2.20 25.34 7.01
C ALA A 45 -2.24 26.80 7.52
N PRO A 46 -3.42 27.37 7.84
CA PRO A 46 -3.55 28.77 8.26
C PRO A 46 -2.66 29.17 9.45
N MET A 47 -2.34 28.21 10.33
CA MET A 47 -1.48 28.40 11.50
C MET A 47 -0.01 27.99 11.24
N GLY A 48 0.34 27.68 9.99
CA GLY A 48 1.68 27.26 9.56
C GLY A 48 1.96 25.76 9.64
N ASP A 49 1.14 24.96 10.33
CA ASP A 49 1.33 23.51 10.53
C ASP A 49 -0.02 22.77 10.43
N PRO A 50 -0.13 21.64 9.70
CA PRO A 50 0.88 20.96 8.88
C PRO A 50 1.19 21.65 7.53
N VAL A 51 2.29 21.22 6.91
CA VAL A 51 2.62 21.54 5.50
C VAL A 51 2.00 20.49 4.58
N GLU A 52 1.39 20.95 3.49
CA GLU A 52 0.84 20.12 2.43
C GLU A 52 1.81 20.08 1.25
N LEU A 53 2.11 18.88 0.79
CA LEU A 53 3.16 18.63 -0.18
C LEU A 53 2.74 17.56 -1.19
N ARG A 54 3.27 17.68 -2.41
CA ARG A 54 2.96 16.80 -3.54
C ARG A 54 4.20 16.03 -3.96
N LEU A 55 4.09 14.71 -4.04
CA LEU A 55 5.09 13.79 -4.58
C LEU A 55 4.41 12.60 -5.25
N HIS A 56 5.08 11.94 -6.19
CA HIS A 56 4.56 10.75 -6.91
C HIS A 56 3.13 10.93 -7.47
N GLY A 57 2.72 12.18 -7.73
CA GLY A 57 1.40 12.51 -8.24
C GLY A 57 0.25 12.50 -7.22
N TYR A 58 0.50 12.41 -5.90
CA TYR A 58 -0.49 12.58 -4.84
C TYR A 58 -0.05 13.64 -3.82
N GLU A 59 -1.00 14.07 -2.98
CA GLU A 59 -0.78 15.06 -1.93
C GLU A 59 -0.74 14.37 -0.55
N LEU A 60 0.15 14.83 0.32
CA LEU A 60 0.19 14.42 1.72
C LEU A 60 0.42 15.63 2.62
N THR A 61 0.04 15.48 3.87
CA THR A 61 0.31 16.47 4.91
C THR A 61 1.38 15.94 5.86
N LEU A 62 2.32 16.80 6.21
CA LEU A 62 3.42 16.49 7.12
C LEU A 62 3.52 17.57 8.17
N ARG A 63 3.72 17.18 9.43
CA ARG A 63 3.99 18.16 10.49
C ARG A 63 5.31 18.87 10.22
N LEU A 64 5.39 20.15 10.57
CA LEU A 64 6.62 20.93 10.43
C LEU A 64 7.81 20.33 11.20
N GLU A 65 7.55 19.69 12.34
CA GLU A 65 8.57 18.99 13.13
C GLU A 65 9.22 17.84 12.37
N ASP A 66 8.45 17.17 11.51
CA ASP A 66 8.91 16.07 10.68
C ASP A 66 9.52 16.58 9.37
N ALA A 67 8.94 17.62 8.78
CA ALA A 67 9.52 18.30 7.62
C ALA A 67 10.93 18.86 7.90
N ALA A 68 11.18 19.31 9.14
CA ALA A 68 12.50 19.77 9.57
C ALA A 68 13.57 18.64 9.60
N LYS A 69 13.16 17.37 9.55
CA LYS A 69 14.07 16.20 9.52
C LYS A 69 14.40 15.76 8.10
N ILE A 70 13.97 16.47 7.08
CA ILE A 70 14.18 16.10 5.67
C ILE A 70 15.10 17.14 5.03
N ASP A 71 16.34 16.76 4.71
CA ASP A 71 17.26 17.62 3.97
C ASP A 71 16.88 17.64 2.50
N VAL A 72 16.87 18.85 1.93
CA VAL A 72 16.48 19.07 0.54
C VAL A 72 17.42 20.02 -0.18
N LEU A 73 17.40 19.96 -1.51
CA LEU A 73 18.03 20.93 -2.41
C LEU A 73 17.02 21.43 -3.44
N PRO A 74 17.17 22.66 -3.97
CA PRO A 74 16.33 23.14 -5.05
C PRO A 74 16.34 22.17 -6.24
N SER A 75 15.19 21.93 -6.85
CA SER A 75 15.04 21.08 -8.03
C SER A 75 14.43 21.89 -9.16
N GLU A 76 15.09 21.92 -10.32
CA GLU A 76 14.57 22.59 -11.53
C GLU A 76 13.47 21.76 -12.24
N ASN A 77 13.26 20.52 -11.80
CA ASN A 77 12.24 19.63 -12.32
C ASN A 77 10.86 20.06 -11.81
N SER A 78 10.24 21.04 -12.48
CA SER A 78 8.79 21.22 -12.36
C SER A 78 8.10 19.98 -12.92
N HIS A 79 7.43 19.20 -12.05
CA HIS A 79 6.63 18.06 -12.49
C HIS A 79 5.42 18.54 -13.31
N GLY A 80 5.65 18.64 -14.61
CA GLY A 80 4.66 18.75 -15.68
C GLY A 80 5.03 17.80 -16.81
N GLN A 81 5.30 16.53 -16.51
CA GLN A 81 5.50 15.55 -17.58
C GLN A 81 4.13 15.06 -18.09
N ASN A 82 3.64 15.75 -19.11
CA ASN A 82 2.73 15.18 -20.10
C ASN A 82 3.48 14.08 -20.84
N GLU A 83 3.41 12.84 -20.34
CA GLU A 83 3.88 11.70 -21.11
C GLU A 83 2.96 11.46 -22.31
N ASN A 84 3.56 11.47 -23.50
CA ASN A 84 2.92 11.13 -24.76
C ASN A 84 2.33 9.72 -24.68
N LYS A 85 1.01 9.63 -24.55
CA LYS A 85 0.28 8.36 -24.48
C LYS A 85 0.33 7.63 -25.82
N LYS A 86 0.95 6.45 -25.83
CA LYS A 86 0.71 5.44 -26.88
C LYS A 86 -0.78 5.05 -26.84
N ARG A 87 -1.39 4.86 -28.01
CA ARG A 87 -2.74 4.30 -28.14
C ARG A 87 -2.78 2.93 -27.46
N ARG A 88 -3.55 2.80 -26.38
CA ARG A 88 -3.69 1.57 -25.61
C ARG A 88 -4.60 0.59 -26.37
N SER A 89 -4.16 -0.65 -26.51
CA SER A 89 -5.00 -1.77 -26.98
C SER A 89 -5.92 -2.24 -25.85
N LYS A 90 -7.10 -2.75 -26.19
CA LYS A 90 -8.06 -3.29 -25.20
C LYS A 90 -7.48 -4.57 -24.59
N THR A 91 -7.31 -4.59 -23.26
CA THR A 91 -6.89 -5.79 -22.52
C THR A 91 -8.09 -6.72 -22.33
N GLU A 92 -7.92 -8.02 -22.62
CA GLU A 92 -8.95 -9.02 -22.33
C GLU A 92 -9.16 -9.17 -20.82
N HIS A 93 -10.37 -9.58 -20.41
CA HIS A 93 -10.69 -9.75 -18.99
C HIS A 93 -9.87 -10.91 -18.40
N PRO A 94 -9.03 -10.69 -17.37
CA PRO A 94 -8.15 -11.75 -16.84
C PRO A 94 -8.89 -12.87 -16.10
N ARG A 95 -10.13 -12.61 -15.65
CA ARG A 95 -11.00 -13.56 -14.94
C ARG A 95 -10.38 -14.07 -13.63
N ILE A 96 -9.56 -13.26 -12.96
CA ILE A 96 -8.98 -13.64 -11.67
C ILE A 96 -10.11 -13.58 -10.63
N GLY A 97 -10.24 -14.61 -9.79
CA GLY A 97 -11.32 -14.67 -8.81
C GLY A 97 -12.72 -14.76 -9.41
N GLU A 98 -12.88 -15.15 -10.68
CA GLU A 98 -14.17 -15.50 -11.30
C GLU A 98 -14.28 -17.02 -11.45
N GLN A 99 -15.13 -17.66 -10.65
CA GLN A 99 -15.52 -19.06 -10.80
C GLN A 99 -17.03 -19.18 -10.55
N ASN A 100 -17.70 -20.00 -11.36
CA ASN A 100 -19.16 -20.15 -11.39
C ASN A 100 -19.66 -21.35 -10.58
N ASP A 101 -18.83 -21.96 -9.75
CA ASP A 101 -19.24 -23.11 -8.96
C ASP A 101 -20.07 -22.65 -7.75
N GLU A 102 -21.10 -23.41 -7.38
CA GLU A 102 -21.85 -23.18 -6.15
C GLU A 102 -20.91 -23.31 -4.95
N ILE A 103 -20.52 -22.18 -4.37
CA ILE A 103 -19.63 -22.14 -3.21
C ILE A 103 -20.43 -22.57 -1.97
N SER A 104 -20.38 -23.85 -1.63
CA SER A 104 -20.82 -24.35 -0.32
C SER A 104 -19.61 -24.59 0.58
N THR A 105 -19.33 -23.68 1.51
CA THR A 105 -18.31 -23.89 2.53
C THR A 105 -18.97 -24.27 3.86
N ASP A 106 -18.71 -25.48 4.35
CA ASP A 106 -19.18 -25.96 5.67
C ASP A 106 -18.50 -25.24 6.85
N ARG A 107 -17.40 -24.53 6.60
CA ARG A 107 -16.67 -23.72 7.60
C ARG A 107 -16.97 -22.24 7.45
N LYS A 108 -16.87 -21.51 8.55
CA LYS A 108 -16.96 -20.05 8.57
C LYS A 108 -15.76 -19.44 7.86
N LEU A 109 -15.99 -18.59 6.86
CA LEU A 109 -14.93 -17.85 6.17
C LEU A 109 -14.61 -16.55 6.92
N THR A 110 -13.33 -16.24 7.10
CA THR A 110 -12.86 -15.02 7.78
C THR A 110 -12.24 -14.04 6.80
N PHE A 111 -12.53 -12.75 6.98
CA PHE A 111 -12.08 -11.67 6.11
C PHE A 111 -11.45 -10.55 6.94
N ALA A 112 -10.36 -9.97 6.45
CA ALA A 112 -9.84 -8.71 6.95
C ALA A 112 -10.18 -7.58 5.98
N LEU A 113 -10.81 -6.51 6.48
CA LEU A 113 -10.98 -5.27 5.72
C LEU A 113 -9.81 -4.34 6.05
N VAL A 114 -8.97 -4.09 5.05
CA VAL A 114 -7.70 -3.37 5.20
C VAL A 114 -7.64 -2.23 4.20
N GLY A 115 -7.04 -1.10 4.58
CA GLY A 115 -6.85 0.04 3.68
C GLY A 115 -6.29 1.25 4.40
N ASN A 116 -5.94 2.29 3.66
CA ASN A 116 -5.48 3.55 4.26
C ASN A 116 -6.60 4.25 5.03
N GLN A 117 -6.20 5.16 5.92
CA GLN A 117 -7.14 6.10 6.54
C GLN A 117 -7.89 6.89 5.45
N ASN A 118 -9.16 7.20 5.69
CA ASN A 118 -10.03 7.95 4.78
C ASN A 118 -10.32 7.30 3.41
N SER A 119 -9.93 6.04 3.18
CA SER A 119 -10.24 5.28 1.94
C SER A 119 -11.72 4.92 1.75
N GLY A 120 -12.59 5.27 2.71
CA GLY A 120 -13.99 4.86 2.76
C GLY A 120 -14.22 3.49 3.42
N LYS A 121 -13.21 2.94 4.11
CA LYS A 121 -13.24 1.65 4.81
C LYS A 121 -14.46 1.47 5.72
N THR A 122 -14.72 2.41 6.63
CA THR A 122 -15.88 2.36 7.53
C THR A 122 -17.21 2.37 6.77
N THR A 123 -17.28 3.12 5.66
CA THR A 123 -18.46 3.15 4.79
C THR A 123 -18.69 1.79 4.16
N LEU A 124 -17.65 1.19 3.59
CA LEU A 124 -17.72 -0.15 3.00
C LEU A 124 -18.10 -1.19 4.06
N PHE A 125 -17.48 -1.18 5.24
CA PHE A 125 -17.81 -2.09 6.34
C PHE A 125 -19.31 -2.03 6.67
N ASN A 126 -19.86 -0.83 6.85
CA ASN A 126 -21.29 -0.65 7.12
C ASN A 126 -22.18 -1.13 5.96
N ARG A 127 -21.74 -1.00 4.71
CA ARG A 127 -22.46 -1.57 3.55
C ARG A 127 -22.48 -3.10 3.64
N LEU A 128 -21.34 -3.71 3.94
CA LEU A 128 -21.17 -5.16 4.03
C LEU A 128 -21.92 -5.78 5.22
N THR A 129 -21.90 -5.17 6.40
CA THR A 129 -22.44 -5.79 7.64
C THR A 129 -23.80 -5.22 8.08
N GLY A 130 -24.10 -3.97 7.74
CA GLY A 130 -25.32 -3.29 8.20
C GLY A 130 -25.35 -3.11 9.71
N SER A 131 -26.44 -3.50 10.36
CA SER A 131 -26.60 -3.42 11.82
C SER A 131 -25.96 -4.59 12.57
N ASN A 132 -25.53 -5.65 11.87
CA ASN A 132 -25.03 -6.89 12.48
C ASN A 132 -23.52 -6.81 12.74
N GLN A 133 -23.10 -5.76 13.45
CA GLN A 133 -21.71 -5.52 13.82
C GLN A 133 -21.54 -5.56 15.34
N HIS A 134 -20.42 -6.11 15.78
CA HIS A 134 -19.96 -6.10 17.15
C HIS A 134 -18.73 -5.20 17.26
N VAL A 135 -18.67 -4.37 18.30
CA VAL A 135 -17.56 -3.46 18.57
C VAL A 135 -16.91 -3.87 19.89
N GLY A 136 -15.60 -4.09 19.85
CA GLY A 136 -14.75 -4.36 21.00
C GLY A 136 -13.38 -3.70 20.82
N ASN A 137 -12.37 -4.21 21.52
CA ASN A 137 -10.98 -3.78 21.36
C ASN A 137 -10.11 -4.96 20.93
N PHE A 138 -9.03 -4.69 20.20
CA PHE A 138 -8.01 -5.69 19.97
C PHE A 138 -7.32 -6.07 21.31
N PRO A 139 -6.91 -7.34 21.49
CA PRO A 139 -6.29 -7.79 22.73
C PRO A 139 -5.06 -6.94 23.11
N GLY A 140 -5.04 -6.44 24.35
CA GLY A 140 -3.88 -5.74 24.91
C GLY A 140 -3.66 -4.30 24.43
N VAL A 141 -4.59 -3.72 23.66
CA VAL A 141 -4.48 -2.35 23.14
C VAL A 141 -5.82 -1.60 23.21
N THR A 142 -5.78 -0.28 23.13
CA THR A 142 -6.99 0.60 23.08
C THR A 142 -7.48 0.84 21.66
N VAL A 143 -7.18 -0.05 20.74
CA VAL A 143 -7.55 0.06 19.33
C VAL A 143 -8.87 -0.66 19.11
N ASP A 144 -9.86 0.07 18.58
CA ASP A 144 -11.20 -0.47 18.28
C ASP A 144 -11.11 -1.65 17.30
N ARG A 145 -11.87 -2.70 17.60
CA ARG A 145 -12.10 -3.87 16.73
C ARG A 145 -13.58 -3.94 16.36
N LYS A 146 -13.90 -3.98 15.07
CA LYS A 146 -15.28 -4.16 14.60
C LYS A 146 -15.38 -5.45 13.79
N ASP A 147 -16.31 -6.29 14.17
CA ASP A 147 -16.56 -7.59 13.54
C ASP A 147 -18.01 -7.66 13.06
N GLY A 148 -18.27 -8.32 11.93
CA GLY A 148 -19.64 -8.56 11.47
C GLY A 148 -19.72 -9.66 10.43
N ALA A 149 -20.92 -10.18 10.19
CA ALA A 149 -21.16 -11.07 9.05
C ALA A 149 -21.48 -10.26 7.79
N ILE A 150 -21.01 -10.70 6.63
CA ILE A 150 -21.37 -10.09 5.35
C ILE A 150 -22.85 -10.40 5.07
N LYS A 151 -23.63 -9.37 4.70
CA LYS A 151 -25.05 -9.51 4.34
C LYS A 151 -25.23 -10.53 3.22
N GLY A 152 -26.18 -11.44 3.39
CA GLY A 152 -26.40 -12.55 2.46
C GLY A 152 -25.49 -13.76 2.68
N TYR A 153 -24.43 -13.63 3.48
CA TYR A 153 -23.45 -14.69 3.74
C TYR A 153 -23.26 -14.90 5.26
N PRO A 154 -24.21 -15.54 5.97
CA PRO A 154 -24.19 -15.66 7.44
C PRO A 154 -22.99 -16.46 7.97
N ASN A 155 -22.40 -17.35 7.17
CA ASN A 155 -21.21 -18.13 7.51
C ASN A 155 -19.90 -17.37 7.24
N THR A 156 -19.91 -16.04 7.42
CA THR A 156 -18.72 -15.19 7.23
C THR A 156 -18.44 -14.36 8.48
N LEU A 157 -17.20 -13.94 8.64
CA LEU A 157 -16.78 -12.94 9.62
C LEU A 157 -15.83 -11.97 8.94
N ILE A 158 -16.22 -10.72 8.80
CA ILE A 158 -15.32 -9.65 8.38
C ILE A 158 -14.92 -8.81 9.59
N THR A 159 -13.61 -8.61 9.75
CA THR A 159 -13.02 -7.75 10.78
C THR A 159 -12.51 -6.47 10.13
N ASP A 160 -12.97 -5.32 10.61
CA ASP A 160 -12.46 -4.00 10.22
C ASP A 160 -11.12 -3.76 10.93
N LEU A 161 -10.02 -3.71 10.16
CA LEU A 161 -8.73 -3.35 10.72
C LEU A 161 -8.58 -1.82 10.76
N PRO A 162 -7.78 -1.27 11.69
CA PRO A 162 -7.42 0.14 11.68
C PRO A 162 -6.93 0.62 10.31
N GLY A 163 -7.16 1.89 10.01
CA GLY A 163 -6.60 2.49 8.79
C GLY A 163 -5.09 2.64 8.94
N ILE A 164 -4.33 1.90 8.13
CA ILE A 164 -2.87 1.84 8.20
C ILE A 164 -2.24 2.31 6.89
N TYR A 165 -1.02 2.84 6.97
CA TYR A 165 -0.28 3.22 5.77
C TYR A 165 0.57 2.05 5.26
N SER A 166 1.18 1.30 6.18
CA SER A 166 2.09 0.21 5.87
C SER A 166 1.94 -0.93 6.88
N MET A 167 2.60 -2.05 6.59
CA MET A 167 2.83 -3.17 7.50
C MET A 167 4.13 -2.99 8.32
N SER A 168 4.61 -1.76 8.47
CA SER A 168 5.77 -1.39 9.30
C SER A 168 5.31 -1.10 10.75
N PRO A 169 6.16 -1.31 11.77
CA PRO A 169 5.75 -1.13 13.17
C PRO A 169 5.88 0.32 13.66
N TYR A 170 5.31 1.30 12.95
CA TYR A 170 5.43 2.71 13.37
C TYR A 170 4.34 3.15 14.34
N SER A 171 3.10 2.71 14.15
CA SER A 171 1.99 3.00 15.07
C SER A 171 1.39 1.74 15.70
N SER A 172 0.66 1.92 16.81
CA SER A 172 -0.10 0.83 17.44
C SER A 172 -1.10 0.18 16.48
N GLU A 173 -1.73 0.98 15.62
CA GLU A 173 -2.67 0.53 14.59
C GLU A 173 -1.99 -0.37 13.56
N GLU A 174 -0.78 -0.02 13.13
CA GLU A 174 -0.01 -0.82 12.17
C GLU A 174 0.46 -2.15 12.78
N ILE A 175 0.94 -2.11 14.03
CA ILE A 175 1.33 -3.32 14.77
C ILE A 175 0.14 -4.27 14.93
N VAL A 176 -1.02 -3.74 15.35
CA VAL A 176 -2.25 -4.51 15.55
C VAL A 176 -2.73 -5.15 14.26
N SER A 177 -2.80 -4.36 13.18
CA SER A 177 -3.26 -4.84 11.88
C SER A 177 -2.34 -5.93 11.33
N ARG A 178 -1.02 -5.73 11.46
CA ARG A 178 -0.04 -6.74 11.04
C ARG A 178 -0.13 -8.03 11.83
N ASN A 179 -0.18 -7.94 13.16
CA ASN A 179 -0.28 -9.12 14.01
C ASN A 179 -1.58 -9.87 13.74
N PHE A 180 -2.70 -9.16 13.57
CA PHE A 180 -3.96 -9.78 13.17
C PHE A 180 -3.80 -10.60 11.88
N VAL A 181 -3.26 -10.00 10.81
CA VAL A 181 -3.16 -10.71 9.52
C VAL A 181 -2.21 -11.91 9.60
N LEU A 182 -1.08 -11.80 10.33
CA LEU A 182 -0.11 -12.88 10.46
C LEU A 182 -0.55 -14.00 11.41
N ASP A 183 -1.19 -13.66 12.52
CA ASP A 183 -1.49 -14.60 13.60
C ASP A 183 -2.91 -15.21 13.44
N GLU A 184 -3.91 -14.42 13.02
CA GLU A 184 -5.30 -14.90 12.83
C GLU A 184 -5.53 -15.49 11.43
N LYS A 185 -4.64 -15.19 10.46
CA LYS A 185 -4.63 -15.75 9.09
C LYS A 185 -6.02 -15.77 8.44
N PRO A 186 -6.58 -14.58 8.11
CA PRO A 186 -7.88 -14.51 7.45
C PRO A 186 -7.88 -15.28 6.13
N ASP A 187 -9.02 -15.86 5.76
CA ASP A 187 -9.18 -16.59 4.49
C ASP A 187 -9.05 -15.68 3.26
N ALA A 188 -9.41 -14.39 3.40
CA ALA A 188 -9.12 -13.38 2.41
C ALA A 188 -9.01 -11.96 3.00
N ILE A 189 -8.34 -11.09 2.25
CA ILE A 189 -8.23 -9.66 2.53
C ILE A 189 -9.06 -8.89 1.50
N ILE A 190 -9.98 -8.06 2.00
CA ILE A 190 -10.63 -7.04 1.19
C ILE A 190 -9.81 -5.77 1.37
N ASN A 191 -9.02 -5.43 0.37
CA ASN A 191 -8.14 -4.27 0.39
C ASN A 191 -8.83 -3.07 -0.29
N ILE A 192 -9.22 -2.06 0.49
CA ILE A 192 -9.88 -0.86 -0.03
C ILE A 192 -8.88 0.24 -0.37
N ILE A 193 -8.99 0.76 -1.59
CA ILE A 193 -8.13 1.79 -2.15
C ILE A 193 -8.98 3.00 -2.53
N ASP A 194 -8.62 4.18 -2.04
CA ASP A 194 -9.13 5.43 -2.59
C ASP A 194 -8.43 5.75 -3.92
N VAL A 195 -9.20 5.74 -5.01
CA VAL A 195 -8.67 5.98 -6.36
C VAL A 195 -8.20 7.41 -6.60
N THR A 196 -8.62 8.37 -5.78
CA THR A 196 -8.15 9.77 -5.87
C THR A 196 -6.71 9.91 -5.39
N ASN A 197 -6.26 9.01 -4.52
CA ASN A 197 -4.90 8.91 -3.98
C ASN A 197 -4.29 7.52 -4.24
N ILE A 198 -4.49 6.99 -5.45
CA ILE A 198 -4.23 5.59 -5.76
C ILE A 198 -2.77 5.17 -5.57
N GLU A 199 -1.78 6.01 -5.95
CA GLU A 199 -0.37 5.68 -5.79
C GLU A 199 -0.01 5.44 -4.32
N ARG A 200 -0.52 6.28 -3.43
CA ARG A 200 -0.33 6.17 -1.98
C ARG A 200 -0.92 4.87 -1.44
N ASN A 201 -2.15 4.55 -1.83
CA ASN A 201 -2.88 3.37 -1.34
C ASN A 201 -2.29 2.06 -1.86
N LEU A 202 -1.73 2.06 -3.06
CA LEU A 202 -1.07 0.89 -3.63
C LEU A 202 0.20 0.47 -2.88
N TYR A 203 0.82 1.37 -2.09
CA TYR A 203 1.98 1.00 -1.27
C TYR A 203 1.65 -0.10 -0.27
N LEU A 204 0.56 0.08 0.50
CA LEU A 204 0.05 -0.95 1.40
C LEU A 204 -0.31 -2.23 0.64
N THR A 205 -0.93 -2.06 -0.54
CA THR A 205 -1.36 -3.18 -1.38
C THR A 205 -0.20 -4.11 -1.73
N MET A 206 0.97 -3.57 -2.07
CA MET A 206 2.15 -4.40 -2.40
C MET A 206 2.54 -5.28 -1.22
N GLN A 207 2.53 -4.74 -0.01
CA GLN A 207 2.87 -5.48 1.21
C GLN A 207 1.79 -6.54 1.55
N LEU A 208 0.52 -6.27 1.27
CA LEU A 208 -0.55 -7.26 1.46
C LEU A 208 -0.44 -8.44 0.48
N LEU A 209 -0.02 -8.18 -0.77
CA LEU A 209 0.19 -9.25 -1.76
C LEU A 209 1.41 -10.12 -1.38
N GLU A 210 2.45 -9.54 -0.79
CA GLU A 210 3.62 -10.26 -0.27
C GLU A 210 3.27 -11.26 0.86
N LEU A 211 2.09 -11.12 1.50
CA LEU A 211 1.62 -12.02 2.55
C LEU A 211 1.03 -13.34 2.02
N ASP A 212 0.90 -13.50 0.70
CA ASP A 212 0.43 -14.76 0.09
C ASP A 212 -0.93 -15.24 0.65
N ILE A 213 -1.77 -14.31 1.09
CA ILE A 213 -3.16 -14.50 1.50
C ILE A 213 -4.04 -14.06 0.32
N PRO A 214 -5.16 -14.75 0.01
CA PRO A 214 -6.10 -14.28 -1.02
C PRO A 214 -6.49 -12.82 -0.80
N VAL A 215 -6.33 -11.97 -1.83
CA VAL A 215 -6.68 -10.55 -1.78
C VAL A 215 -7.69 -10.24 -2.86
N VAL A 216 -8.65 -9.37 -2.58
CA VAL A 216 -9.44 -8.63 -3.58
C VAL A 216 -9.27 -7.14 -3.35
N VAL A 217 -9.02 -6.39 -4.42
CA VAL A 217 -8.84 -4.94 -4.36
C VAL A 217 -10.16 -4.24 -4.66
N ALA A 218 -10.66 -3.47 -3.71
CA ALA A 218 -11.82 -2.61 -3.87
C ALA A 218 -11.38 -1.18 -4.20
N LEU A 219 -11.43 -0.80 -5.48
CA LEU A 219 -11.15 0.57 -5.93
C LEU A 219 -12.35 1.46 -5.61
N ASN A 220 -12.33 2.12 -4.46
CA ASN A 220 -13.40 2.98 -3.97
C ASN A 220 -13.28 4.42 -4.47
N MET A 221 -14.36 5.20 -4.37
CA MET A 221 -14.48 6.58 -4.87
C MET A 221 -14.40 6.70 -6.40
N MET A 222 -14.78 5.63 -7.13
CA MET A 222 -14.83 5.63 -8.60
C MET A 222 -15.76 6.69 -9.17
N ASP A 223 -16.80 7.05 -8.42
CA ASP A 223 -17.73 8.09 -8.81
C ASP A 223 -17.11 9.50 -8.77
N GLU A 224 -16.21 9.76 -7.82
CA GLU A 224 -15.45 11.01 -7.75
C GLU A 224 -14.41 11.09 -8.89
N LEU A 225 -13.68 10.00 -9.13
CA LEU A 225 -12.73 9.92 -10.25
C LEU A 225 -13.42 10.20 -11.59
N THR A 226 -14.54 9.52 -11.83
CA THR A 226 -15.32 9.65 -13.07
C THR A 226 -15.92 11.05 -13.21
N ALA A 227 -16.44 11.63 -12.12
CA ALA A 227 -16.96 12.99 -12.11
C ALA A 227 -15.90 14.06 -12.44
N ASN A 228 -14.62 13.76 -12.18
CA ASN A 228 -13.48 14.61 -12.53
C ASN A 228 -12.90 14.28 -13.93
N GLY A 229 -13.44 13.30 -14.66
CA GLY A 229 -12.99 12.91 -16.00
C GLY A 229 -11.81 11.93 -16.01
N GLY A 230 -11.49 11.32 -14.86
CA GLY A 230 -10.56 10.22 -14.75
C GLY A 230 -11.19 8.87 -15.07
N ASN A 231 -10.36 7.85 -15.25
CA ASN A 231 -10.79 6.45 -15.40
C ASN A 231 -9.64 5.49 -15.04
N VAL A 232 -9.96 4.23 -14.74
CA VAL A 232 -9.00 3.14 -14.52
C VAL A 232 -9.28 2.01 -15.51
N ASP A 233 -8.23 1.48 -16.15
CA ASP A 233 -8.27 0.23 -16.89
C ASP A 233 -8.22 -0.95 -15.89
N ILE A 234 -9.40 -1.37 -15.44
CA ILE A 234 -9.57 -2.40 -14.40
C ILE A 234 -8.91 -3.71 -14.81
N ASN A 235 -9.21 -4.20 -16.02
CA ASN A 235 -8.65 -5.44 -16.55
C ASN A 235 -7.12 -5.42 -16.55
N LYS A 236 -6.53 -4.30 -16.99
CA LYS A 236 -5.06 -4.19 -17.01
C LYS A 236 -4.49 -4.11 -15.60
N MET A 237 -5.16 -3.44 -14.68
CA MET A 237 -4.75 -3.39 -13.28
C MET A 237 -4.80 -4.76 -12.61
N GLU A 238 -5.87 -5.52 -12.84
CA GLU A 238 -6.03 -6.90 -12.38
C GLU A 238 -4.91 -7.81 -12.93
N GLU A 239 -4.60 -7.73 -14.22
CA GLU A 239 -3.51 -8.49 -14.85
C GLU A 239 -2.15 -8.15 -14.20
N LEU A 240 -1.88 -6.86 -13.99
CA LEU A 240 -0.61 -6.42 -13.43
C LEU A 240 -0.49 -6.77 -11.93
N LEU A 241 -1.53 -6.53 -11.14
CA LEU A 241 -1.53 -6.86 -9.70
C LEU A 241 -1.61 -8.36 -9.43
N GLY A 242 -2.22 -9.15 -10.32
CA GLY A 242 -2.39 -10.59 -10.16
C GLY A 242 -3.44 -10.98 -9.11
N THR A 243 -4.42 -10.11 -8.87
CA THR A 243 -5.52 -10.26 -7.90
C THR A 243 -6.77 -9.56 -8.48
N PRO A 244 -8.00 -9.99 -8.14
CA PRO A 244 -9.21 -9.36 -8.65
C PRO A 244 -9.28 -7.89 -8.22
N VAL A 245 -9.69 -7.02 -9.15
CA VAL A 245 -9.82 -5.57 -8.92
C VAL A 245 -11.24 -5.15 -9.23
N VAL A 246 -11.98 -4.71 -8.23
CA VAL A 246 -13.39 -4.34 -8.37
C VAL A 246 -13.58 -2.84 -8.17
N PRO A 247 -14.09 -2.11 -9.19
CA PRO A 247 -14.44 -0.70 -9.05
C PRO A 247 -15.73 -0.55 -8.22
N ILE A 248 -15.69 0.26 -7.16
CA ILE A 248 -16.83 0.49 -6.28
C ILE A 248 -17.08 1.97 -5.98
N SER A 249 -18.30 2.27 -5.56
CA SER A 249 -18.62 3.47 -4.77
C SER A 249 -19.35 3.03 -3.52
N ALA A 250 -18.62 2.96 -2.39
CA ALA A 250 -19.21 2.57 -1.10
C ALA A 250 -20.30 3.55 -0.65
N ALA A 251 -20.15 4.84 -0.96
CA ALA A 251 -21.14 5.87 -0.66
C ALA A 251 -22.45 5.62 -1.43
N LYS A 252 -22.37 5.28 -2.72
CA LYS A 252 -23.52 5.02 -3.60
C LYS A 252 -24.01 3.56 -3.60
N ASN A 253 -23.31 2.66 -2.91
CA ASN A 253 -23.60 1.23 -2.88
C ASN A 253 -23.51 0.58 -4.29
N GLU A 254 -22.52 0.99 -5.09
CA GLU A 254 -22.25 0.48 -6.43
C GLU A 254 -21.03 -0.46 -6.40
N GLY A 255 -21.09 -1.58 -7.13
CA GLY A 255 -20.01 -2.59 -7.21
C GLY A 255 -19.83 -3.48 -5.97
N ILE A 256 -20.65 -3.31 -4.94
CA ILE A 256 -20.52 -4.04 -3.66
C ILE A 256 -20.84 -5.52 -3.78
N GLU A 257 -21.87 -5.87 -4.55
CA GLU A 257 -22.27 -7.28 -4.76
C GLU A 257 -21.19 -8.06 -5.50
N GLU A 258 -20.63 -7.47 -6.56
CA GLU A 258 -19.49 -8.00 -7.32
C GLU A 258 -18.26 -8.20 -6.42
N LEU A 259 -17.91 -7.18 -5.61
CA LEU A 259 -16.82 -7.27 -4.65
C LEU A 259 -16.98 -8.43 -3.67
N VAL A 260 -18.19 -8.61 -3.13
CA VAL A 260 -18.48 -9.73 -2.23
C VAL A 260 -18.37 -11.07 -2.96
N GLY A 261 -18.87 -11.17 -4.18
CA GLY A 261 -18.75 -12.37 -5.01
C GLY A 261 -17.28 -12.80 -5.18
N HIS A 262 -16.42 -11.85 -5.59
CA HIS A 262 -14.99 -12.11 -5.71
C HIS A 262 -14.34 -12.48 -4.38
N ALA A 263 -14.64 -11.75 -3.30
CA ALA A 263 -14.08 -12.02 -1.97
C ALA A 263 -14.41 -13.43 -1.49
N ILE A 264 -15.67 -13.85 -1.60
CA ILE A 264 -16.12 -15.20 -1.23
C ILE A 264 -15.42 -16.25 -2.08
N ASN A 265 -15.31 -16.01 -3.39
CA ASN A 265 -14.70 -16.95 -4.32
C ASN A 265 -13.21 -17.20 -4.06
N ILE A 266 -12.42 -16.12 -3.91
CA ILE A 266 -10.99 -16.27 -3.62
C ILE A 266 -10.75 -16.91 -2.24
N ALA A 267 -11.61 -16.63 -1.25
CA ALA A 267 -11.51 -17.22 0.08
C ALA A 267 -11.85 -18.71 0.08
N ALA A 268 -12.93 -19.09 -0.59
CA ALA A 268 -13.37 -20.49 -0.66
C ALA A 268 -12.39 -21.38 -1.43
N ASN A 269 -11.80 -20.86 -2.51
CA ASN A 269 -10.83 -21.57 -3.33
C ASN A 269 -9.38 -21.38 -2.89
N ASN A 270 -9.13 -20.56 -1.87
CA ASN A 270 -7.78 -20.15 -1.47
C ASN A 270 -6.97 -19.63 -2.68
N GLU A 271 -7.60 -18.82 -3.55
CA GLU A 271 -6.96 -18.26 -4.75
C GLU A 271 -6.00 -17.14 -4.33
N LYS A 272 -4.74 -17.53 -4.13
CA LYS A 272 -3.65 -16.64 -3.74
C LYS A 272 -3.26 -15.67 -4.86
N PRO A 273 -2.65 -14.51 -4.53
CA PRO A 273 -2.14 -13.58 -5.52
C PRO A 273 -1.17 -14.24 -6.50
N ARG A 274 -1.42 -14.06 -7.80
CA ARG A 274 -0.55 -14.61 -8.87
C ARG A 274 0.79 -13.88 -8.98
N ARG A 275 0.90 -12.69 -8.38
CA ARG A 275 2.12 -11.89 -8.34
C ARG A 275 2.43 -11.45 -6.91
N GLN A 276 3.66 -11.73 -6.50
CA GLN A 276 4.25 -11.32 -5.22
C GLN A 276 5.67 -10.75 -5.41
N ASP A 277 6.17 -10.84 -6.63
CA ASP A 277 7.50 -10.38 -7.01
C ASP A 277 7.35 -9.11 -7.87
N PHE A 278 7.72 -7.98 -7.27
CA PHE A 278 7.64 -6.65 -7.86
C PHE A 278 9.01 -6.10 -8.28
N CYS A 279 10.10 -6.84 -8.00
CA CYS A 279 11.44 -6.40 -8.35
C CYS A 279 11.79 -6.73 -9.80
N GLU A 280 12.39 -5.77 -10.50
CA GLU A 280 12.80 -5.94 -11.90
C GLU A 280 14.28 -6.35 -11.98
N LYS A 281 14.57 -7.40 -12.76
CA LYS A 281 15.94 -7.94 -12.93
C LYS A 281 16.92 -6.95 -13.53
N ASP A 282 16.44 -6.13 -14.47
CA ASP A 282 17.29 -5.25 -15.28
C ASP A 282 17.33 -3.81 -14.73
N LYS A 283 16.46 -3.47 -13.77
CA LYS A 283 16.36 -2.12 -13.23
C LYS A 283 17.42 -1.89 -12.16
N ASN A 284 18.10 -0.75 -12.24
CA ASN A 284 19.13 -0.34 -11.27
C ASN A 284 20.18 -1.43 -11.01
N GLY A 285 20.62 -2.10 -12.10
CA GLY A 285 21.60 -3.18 -12.04
C GLY A 285 21.09 -4.47 -11.39
N GLY A 286 19.80 -4.60 -11.10
CA GLY A 286 19.21 -5.80 -10.49
C GLY A 286 19.58 -6.01 -9.02
N ALA A 287 20.11 -4.98 -8.35
CA ALA A 287 20.62 -5.09 -6.98
C ALA A 287 19.53 -5.55 -5.99
N VAL A 288 18.35 -4.92 -6.03
CA VAL A 288 17.20 -5.29 -5.18
C VAL A 288 16.72 -6.70 -5.50
N HIS A 289 16.67 -7.07 -6.79
CA HIS A 289 16.28 -8.42 -7.21
C HIS A 289 17.23 -9.48 -6.65
N ARG A 290 18.54 -9.30 -6.81
CA ARG A 290 19.53 -10.25 -6.26
C ARG A 290 19.44 -10.34 -4.75
N CYS A 291 19.33 -9.21 -4.05
CA CYS A 291 19.24 -9.18 -2.59
C CYS A 291 18.00 -9.93 -2.07
N LEU A 292 16.81 -9.59 -2.57
CA LEU A 292 15.55 -10.23 -2.19
C LEU A 292 15.56 -11.73 -2.44
N HIS A 293 16.00 -12.16 -3.64
CA HIS A 293 15.98 -13.58 -3.99
C HIS A 293 17.04 -14.37 -3.23
N ALA A 294 18.23 -13.80 -3.00
CA ALA A 294 19.27 -14.46 -2.21
C ALA A 294 18.79 -14.66 -0.76
N ILE A 295 18.24 -13.63 -0.12
CA ILE A 295 17.72 -13.74 1.25
C ILE A 295 16.54 -14.71 1.29
N ALA A 296 15.59 -14.63 0.36
CA ALA A 296 14.47 -15.58 0.28
C ALA A 296 14.95 -17.04 0.20
N HIS A 297 16.01 -17.33 -0.56
CA HIS A 297 16.56 -18.69 -0.61
C HIS A 297 17.23 -19.13 0.70
N LEU A 298 17.83 -18.20 1.45
CA LEU A 298 18.48 -18.51 2.72
C LEU A 298 17.51 -18.74 3.89
N ILE A 299 16.27 -18.25 3.78
CA ILE A 299 15.28 -18.30 4.87
C ILE A 299 14.06 -19.19 4.58
N GLU A 300 14.14 -20.03 3.54
CA GLU A 300 13.01 -20.86 3.09
C GLU A 300 12.48 -21.77 4.20
N ASP A 301 13.36 -22.52 4.88
CA ASP A 301 12.98 -23.42 5.98
C ASP A 301 12.48 -22.67 7.22
N HIS A 302 13.04 -21.48 7.52
CA HIS A 302 12.58 -20.63 8.62
C HIS A 302 11.17 -20.09 8.34
N SER A 303 10.91 -19.66 7.11
CA SER A 303 9.61 -19.18 6.65
C SER A 303 8.56 -20.28 6.71
N GLU A 304 8.86 -21.49 6.23
CA GLU A 304 7.96 -22.64 6.32
C GLU A 304 7.65 -23.01 7.77
N ARG A 305 8.67 -23.08 8.64
CA ARG A 305 8.53 -23.44 10.05
C ARG A 305 7.64 -22.47 10.83
N THR A 306 7.76 -21.17 10.54
CA THR A 306 6.99 -20.11 11.21
C THR A 306 5.64 -19.84 10.55
N GLY A 307 5.46 -20.28 9.30
CA GLY A 307 4.31 -19.94 8.47
C GLY A 307 4.25 -18.46 8.09
N ILE A 308 5.37 -17.72 8.17
CA ILE A 308 5.48 -16.35 7.65
C ILE A 308 5.81 -16.43 6.16
N PRO A 309 5.05 -15.80 5.27
CA PRO A 309 5.28 -15.83 3.83
C PRO A 309 6.69 -15.37 3.43
N ILE A 310 7.36 -16.15 2.57
CA ILE A 310 8.79 -15.98 2.25
C ILE A 310 9.11 -14.60 1.68
N ARG A 311 8.24 -14.06 0.83
CA ARG A 311 8.44 -12.74 0.21
C ARG A 311 8.32 -11.62 1.21
N PHE A 312 7.28 -11.66 2.04
CA PHE A 312 7.12 -10.74 3.16
C PHE A 312 8.33 -10.81 4.11
N ALA A 313 8.72 -12.02 4.53
CA ALA A 313 9.85 -12.25 5.43
C ALA A 313 11.16 -11.68 4.86
N ALA A 314 11.51 -11.99 3.62
CA ALA A 314 12.73 -11.50 2.98
C ALA A 314 12.76 -9.97 2.89
N SER A 315 11.64 -9.33 2.51
CA SER A 315 11.57 -7.87 2.48
C SER A 315 11.77 -7.25 3.87
N LYS A 316 11.18 -7.86 4.91
CA LYS A 316 11.25 -7.38 6.30
C LYS A 316 12.63 -7.57 6.92
N ILE A 317 13.35 -8.63 6.57
CA ILE A 317 14.76 -8.79 6.94
C ILE A 317 15.61 -7.67 6.32
N ILE A 318 15.43 -7.39 5.02
CA ILE A 318 16.18 -6.32 4.35
C ILE A 318 15.85 -4.95 4.98
N GLU A 319 14.60 -4.69 5.36
CA GLU A 319 14.21 -3.47 6.06
C GLU A 319 14.71 -3.40 7.52
N GLY A 320 15.27 -4.49 8.06
CA GLY A 320 15.75 -4.56 9.44
C GLY A 320 14.63 -4.70 10.48
N ASP A 321 13.49 -5.30 10.13
CA ASP A 321 12.37 -5.51 11.06
C ASP A 321 12.74 -6.57 12.11
N SER A 322 13.08 -6.10 13.31
CA SER A 322 13.51 -6.94 14.43
C SER A 322 12.45 -7.96 14.86
N LEU A 323 11.16 -7.66 14.72
CA LEU A 323 10.08 -8.54 15.17
C LEU A 323 9.95 -9.75 14.25
N ILE A 324 10.13 -9.55 12.94
CA ILE A 324 10.14 -10.65 11.96
C ILE A 324 11.42 -11.47 12.10
N ILE A 325 12.57 -10.81 12.26
CA ILE A 325 13.85 -11.49 12.49
C ILE A 325 13.79 -12.40 13.73
N GLU A 326 13.24 -11.89 14.84
CA GLU A 326 13.06 -12.67 16.08
C GLU A 326 12.11 -13.85 15.88
N LYS A 327 10.96 -13.65 15.19
CA LYS A 327 10.01 -14.74 14.90
C LYS A 327 10.62 -15.85 14.05
N LEU A 328 11.50 -15.52 13.09
CA LEU A 328 12.18 -16.50 12.23
C LEU A 328 13.24 -17.33 12.99
N GLY A 329 13.74 -16.82 14.11
CA GLY A 329 14.73 -17.50 14.93
C GLY A 329 16.05 -17.73 14.19
N LEU A 330 16.50 -16.72 13.45
CA LEU A 330 17.76 -16.74 12.71
C LEU A 330 18.95 -16.70 13.67
N ASP A 331 19.98 -17.50 13.38
CA ASP A 331 21.22 -17.49 14.14
C ASP A 331 22.14 -16.33 13.72
N LYS A 332 23.23 -16.14 14.47
CA LYS A 332 24.16 -15.04 14.24
C LYS A 332 24.86 -15.11 12.87
N ASN A 333 25.25 -16.30 12.41
CA ASN A 333 25.97 -16.46 11.14
C ASN A 333 25.02 -16.20 9.95
N GLU A 334 23.77 -16.62 10.07
CA GLU A 334 22.72 -16.35 9.09
C GLU A 334 22.49 -14.84 8.96
N LEU A 335 22.35 -14.14 10.09
CA LEU A 335 22.20 -12.69 10.12
C LEU A 335 23.41 -11.96 9.53
N GLU A 336 24.63 -12.35 9.87
CA GLU A 336 25.86 -11.77 9.30
C GLU A 336 25.94 -12.00 7.77
N THR A 337 25.55 -13.19 7.31
CA THR A 337 25.50 -13.50 5.86
C THR A 337 24.52 -12.59 5.13
N MET A 338 23.31 -12.42 5.67
CA MET A 338 22.29 -11.54 5.10
C MET A 338 22.75 -10.08 5.12
N GLU A 339 23.42 -9.65 6.18
CA GLU A 339 23.94 -8.29 6.30
C GLU A 339 24.97 -7.96 5.22
N HIS A 340 25.82 -8.93 4.83
CA HIS A 340 26.74 -8.76 3.70
C HIS A 340 26.00 -8.61 2.36
N ILE A 341 24.91 -9.35 2.15
CA ILE A 341 24.06 -9.22 0.95
C ILE A 341 23.39 -7.84 0.93
N VAL A 342 22.89 -7.36 2.07
CA VAL A 342 22.28 -6.04 2.21
C VAL A 342 23.32 -4.92 2.00
N THR A 343 24.52 -5.06 2.54
CA THR A 343 25.61 -4.09 2.31
C THR A 343 25.96 -3.96 0.82
N GLN A 344 25.97 -5.08 0.09
CA GLN A 344 26.17 -5.07 -1.37
C GLN A 344 25.02 -4.34 -2.09
N LEU A 345 23.78 -4.56 -1.68
CA LEU A 345 22.61 -3.81 -2.18
C LEU A 345 22.81 -2.30 -1.96
N GLU A 346 23.13 -1.87 -0.74
CA GLU A 346 23.28 -0.46 -0.39
C GLU A 346 24.40 0.22 -1.20
N THR A 347 25.51 -0.50 -1.39
CA THR A 347 26.66 -0.03 -2.18
C THR A 347 26.28 0.20 -3.64
N GLU A 348 25.62 -0.76 -4.27
CA GLU A 348 25.22 -0.65 -5.68
C GLU A 348 24.13 0.41 -5.90
N ARG A 349 23.24 0.58 -4.92
CA ARG A 349 22.11 1.49 -5.03
C ARG A 349 22.44 2.92 -4.64
N SER A 350 23.51 3.13 -3.87
CA SER A 350 23.78 4.42 -3.22
C SER A 350 22.57 4.93 -2.42
N LEU A 351 21.80 3.99 -1.87
CA LEU A 351 20.61 4.18 -1.04
C LEU A 351 20.69 3.15 0.10
N ASP A 352 20.21 3.49 1.29
CA ASP A 352 20.09 2.51 2.36
C ASP A 352 19.07 1.41 2.01
N ARG A 353 19.11 0.30 2.76
CA ARG A 353 18.29 -0.89 2.56
C ARG A 353 16.79 -0.59 2.50
N SER A 354 16.28 0.21 3.43
CA SER A 354 14.86 0.56 3.51
C SER A 354 14.46 1.47 2.35
N ALA A 355 15.30 2.47 2.03
CA ALA A 355 15.07 3.33 0.87
C ALA A 355 15.11 2.56 -0.45
N SER A 356 15.97 1.55 -0.56
CA SER A 356 16.05 0.69 -1.74
C SER A 356 14.79 -0.15 -1.97
N ILE A 357 14.20 -0.70 -0.90
CA ILE A 357 12.94 -1.44 -0.96
C ILE A 357 11.77 -0.50 -1.26
N ALA A 358 11.69 0.66 -0.60
CA ALA A 358 10.65 1.64 -0.85
C ALA A 358 10.71 2.15 -2.31
N ASP A 359 11.89 2.48 -2.84
CA ASP A 359 12.05 2.91 -4.23
C ASP A 359 11.60 1.85 -5.24
N MET A 360 11.88 0.57 -4.95
CA MET A 360 11.42 -0.55 -5.78
C MET A 360 9.88 -0.64 -5.79
N ARG A 361 9.23 -0.51 -4.64
CA ARG A 361 7.75 -0.51 -4.55
C ARG A 361 7.15 0.69 -5.27
N PHE A 362 7.62 1.92 -5.01
CA PHE A 362 7.11 3.12 -5.69
C PHE A 362 7.37 3.09 -7.19
N SER A 363 8.53 2.58 -7.62
CA SER A 363 8.82 2.33 -9.03
C SER A 363 7.77 1.46 -9.71
N TYR A 364 7.36 0.37 -9.06
CA TYR A 364 6.31 -0.52 -9.58
C TYR A 364 4.95 0.17 -9.60
N ILE A 365 4.58 0.85 -8.51
CA ILE A 365 3.32 1.59 -8.38
C ILE A 365 3.18 2.66 -9.47
N MET A 366 4.22 3.46 -9.70
CA MET A 366 4.21 4.50 -10.72
C MET A 366 4.04 3.91 -12.12
N LYS A 367 4.71 2.80 -12.42
CA LYS A 367 4.53 2.07 -13.68
C LYS A 367 3.10 1.57 -13.82
N LEU A 368 2.57 0.90 -12.80
CA LEU A 368 1.20 0.38 -12.78
C LEU A 368 0.17 1.50 -13.01
N CYS A 369 0.29 2.62 -12.29
CA CYS A 369 -0.61 3.76 -12.45
C CYS A 369 -0.46 4.42 -13.84
N SER A 370 0.75 4.53 -14.37
CA SER A 370 0.97 5.07 -15.73
C SER A 370 0.33 4.23 -16.82
N GLU A 371 0.23 2.91 -16.63
CA GLU A 371 -0.37 1.98 -17.58
C GLU A 371 -1.90 1.89 -17.43
N THR A 372 -2.42 2.04 -16.21
CA THR A 372 -3.82 1.72 -15.90
C THR A 372 -4.68 2.95 -15.60
N VAL A 373 -4.12 4.00 -15.01
CA VAL A 373 -4.89 5.16 -14.54
C VAL A 373 -4.83 6.29 -15.56
N LYS A 374 -5.98 6.94 -15.78
CA LYS A 374 -6.09 8.23 -16.43
C LYS A 374 -6.51 9.25 -15.38
N LYS A 375 -5.56 10.05 -14.91
CA LYS A 375 -5.84 11.14 -13.98
C LYS A 375 -6.67 12.25 -14.64
N PRO A 376 -7.56 12.92 -13.90
CA PRO A 376 -8.27 14.11 -14.36
C PRO A 376 -7.28 15.26 -14.62
N GLN A 377 -7.59 16.17 -15.55
CA GLN A 377 -6.68 17.30 -15.85
C GLN A 377 -6.58 18.32 -14.70
N GLU A 378 -7.65 18.48 -13.90
CA GLU A 378 -7.66 19.15 -12.59
C GLU A 378 -8.89 18.61 -11.81
N SER A 379 -8.75 18.34 -10.50
CA SER A 379 -9.91 17.95 -9.69
C SER A 379 -10.80 19.17 -9.40
N ARG A 380 -12.13 18.99 -9.40
CA ARG A 380 -13.08 20.08 -9.09
C ARG A 380 -12.87 20.63 -7.68
N GLU A 381 -12.34 19.82 -6.77
CA GLU A 381 -11.99 20.20 -5.41
C GLU A 381 -10.75 21.10 -5.35
N HIS A 382 -9.71 20.80 -6.13
CA HIS A 382 -8.55 21.68 -6.25
C HIS A 382 -8.95 23.03 -6.88
N ILE A 383 -9.89 23.03 -7.84
CA ILE A 383 -10.49 24.25 -8.39
C ILE A 383 -11.33 25.00 -7.33
N ARG A 384 -12.03 24.29 -6.44
CA ARG A 384 -12.83 24.89 -5.36
C ARG A 384 -11.95 25.45 -4.24
N SER A 385 -10.93 24.74 -3.78
CA SER A 385 -9.98 25.24 -2.76
C SER A 385 -9.28 26.49 -3.26
N LYS A 386 -8.80 26.50 -4.52
CA LYS A 386 -8.21 27.70 -5.14
C LYS A 386 -9.17 28.89 -5.20
N LYS A 387 -10.49 28.66 -5.25
CA LYS A 387 -11.52 29.72 -5.27
C LYS A 387 -11.94 30.20 -3.88
N ILE A 388 -11.68 29.42 -2.83
CA ILE A 388 -12.00 29.78 -1.45
C ILE A 388 -10.82 30.51 -0.80
N ASP A 389 -9.59 30.15 -1.20
CA ASP A 389 -8.34 30.77 -0.74
C ASP A 389 -7.94 32.03 -1.56
N SER A 390 -8.72 32.41 -2.58
CA SER A 390 -8.58 33.62 -3.42
C SER A 390 -9.69 34.62 -3.13
#